data_AF-A0A4R1B049-F1
#
_entry.id   AF-A0A4R1B049-F1
#
_cell.length_a   1.000
_cell.length_b   1.000
_cell.length_c   1.000
_cell.angle_alpha   90.00
_cell.angle_beta   90.00
_cell.angle_gamma   90.00
#
_symmetry.space_group_name_H-M   'P 1'
#
loop_
_entity.id
_entity.type
_entity.pdbx_description
1 polymer ?
#
loop_
_entity_poly.entity_id
_entity_poly.type
_entity_poly.pdbx_seq_one_letter_code
_entity_poly.pdbx_strand_id
1 'polypeptide(L)' 'MDEKKKSKLITWILIVMIVSLVASFVLFFMGQYMLAFAVGGIFMILATFLGQWSSNKSRDYIHRNMHNNNKW' A
#
# COMPACT_ATOMS: atom_id res chain seq x y z
N MET A 1 17.57 7.52 -4.46
CA MET A 1 16.29 8.22 -4.73
C MET A 1 15.93 9.01 -3.50
N ASP A 2 15.83 10.34 -3.63
CA ASP A 2 15.55 11.29 -2.53
C ASP A 2 14.39 10.83 -1.63
N GLU A 3 14.53 10.95 -0.31
CA GLU A 3 13.47 10.55 0.64
C GLU A 3 12.15 11.30 0.38
N LYS A 4 12.25 12.57 -0.04
CA LYS A 4 11.12 13.37 -0.49
C LYS A 4 10.42 12.82 -1.73
N LYS A 5 11.17 12.19 -2.65
CA LYS A 5 10.59 11.56 -3.85
C LYS A 5 9.89 10.25 -3.49
N LYS A 6 10.44 9.49 -2.52
CA LYS A 6 9.82 8.26 -2.01
C LYS A 6 8.48 8.54 -1.32
N SER A 7 8.39 9.53 -0.43
CA SER A 7 7.12 9.85 0.25
C SER A 7 6.04 10.26 -0.74
N LYS A 8 6.38 11.09 -1.73
CA LYS A 8 5.45 11.53 -2.78
C LYS A 8 4.90 10.37 -3.61
N LEU A 9 5.74 9.38 -3.95
CA LEU A 9 5.33 8.17 -4.64
C LEU A 9 4.36 7.32 -3.81
N ILE A 10 4.62 7.17 -2.51
CA ILE A 10 3.74 6.41 -1.60
C ILE A 10 2.38 7.10 -1.48
N THR A 11 2.34 8.43 -1.34
CA THR A 11 1.09 9.19 -1.33
C THR A 11 0.31 9.00 -2.63
N TRP A 12 0.99 9.04 -3.78
CA TRP A 12 0.34 8.84 -5.07
C TRP A 12 -0.24 7.43 -5.24
N ILE A 13 0.51 6.42 -4.81
CA ILE A 13 0.05 5.03 -4.76
C ILE A 13 -1.18 4.85 -3.87
N LEU A 14 -1.23 5.50 -2.70
CA LEU A 14 -2.40 5.47 -1.82
C LEU A 14 -3.64 6.08 -2.48
N ILE A 15 -3.47 7.19 -3.21
CA ILE A 15 -4.58 7.81 -3.97
C ILE A 15 -5.10 6.83 -5.02
N VAL A 16 -4.20 6.20 -5.79
CA VAL A 16 -4.56 5.21 -6.81
C VAL A 16 -5.31 4.03 -6.20
N MET A 17 -4.90 3.55 -5.01
CA MET A 17 -5.58 2.48 -4.30
C MET A 17 -7.00 2.86 -3.87
N ILE A 18 -7.22 4.07 -3.36
CA ILE A 18 -8.56 4.52 -2.96
C ILE A 18 -9.46 4.61 -4.20
N VAL A 19 -8.95 5.20 -5.28
CA VAL A 19 -9.71 5.34 -6.53
C VAL A 19 -10.02 3.98 -7.13
N SER A 20 -9.08 3.03 -7.16
CA SER A 20 -9.32 1.69 -7.72
C SER A 20 -10.32 0.88 -6.88
N LEU A 21 -10.32 1.04 -5.56
CA LEU A 21 -11.31 0.41 -4.69
C LEU A 21 -12.72 0.94 -4.97
N VAL A 22 -12.87 2.27 -5.02
CA VAL A 22 -14.16 2.91 -5.33
C VAL A 22 -14.62 2.52 -6.74
N ALA A 23 -13.73 2.54 -7.72
CA ALA A 23 -14.03 2.16 -9.10
C ALA A 23 -14.47 0.70 -9.21
N SER A 24 -13.79 -0.23 -8.54
CA SER A 24 -14.20 -1.64 -8.48
C SER A 24 -15.61 -1.79 -7.91
N PHE A 25 -15.92 -1.06 -6.85
CA PHE A 25 -17.25 -1.05 -6.25
C PHE A 25 -18.31 -0.53 -7.22
N VAL A 26 -18.07 0.62 -7.86
CA VAL A 26 -19.01 1.19 -8.86
C VAL A 26 -19.22 0.25 -10.04
N LEU A 27 -18.15 -0.34 -10.59
CA LEU A 27 -18.22 -1.29 -11.71
C LEU A 27 -19.04 -2.54 -11.35
N PHE A 28 -18.95 -2.99 -10.10
CA PHE A 28 -19.73 -4.12 -9.61
C PHE A 28 -21.23 -3.84 -9.67
N PHE A 29 -21.67 -2.66 -9.20
CA PHE A 29 -23.08 -2.24 -9.26
C PHE A 29 -23.55 -1.95 -10.69
N MET A 30 -22.63 -1.58 -11.59
CA MET A 30 -22.93 -1.38 -13.01
C MET A 30 -23.06 -2.71 -13.78
N GLY A 31 -22.90 -3.86 -13.11
CA GLY A 31 -22.98 -5.19 -13.71
C GLY A 31 -21.73 -5.61 -14.49
N GLN A 32 -20.65 -4.83 -14.43
CA GLN A 32 -19.37 -5.11 -15.09
C GLN A 32 -18.47 -6.00 -14.22
N TYR A 33 -19.00 -7.17 -13.83
CA TYR A 33 -18.39 -8.02 -12.80
C TYR A 33 -16.95 -8.44 -13.09
N MET A 34 -16.63 -8.78 -14.35
CA MET A 34 -15.28 -9.21 -14.73
C MET A 34 -14.26 -8.07 -14.59
N LEU A 35 -14.63 -6.85 -14.99
CA LEU A 35 -13.79 -5.66 -14.83
C LEU A 35 -13.69 -5.26 -13.36
N ALA A 36 -14.79 -5.30 -12.61
CA ALA A 36 -14.80 -5.03 -11.17
C ALA A 36 -13.85 -5.97 -10.43
N PHE A 37 -13.87 -7.26 -10.78
CA PHE A 37 -13.00 -8.28 -10.20
C PHE A 37 -11.53 -8.06 -10.58
N ALA A 38 -11.24 -7.72 -11.84
CA ALA A 38 -9.87 -7.41 -12.26
C ALA A 38 -9.31 -6.19 -11.51
N VAL A 39 -10.07 -5.09 -11.43
CA VAL A 39 -9.66 -3.86 -10.73
C VAL A 39 -9.51 -4.10 -9.23
N GLY A 40 -10.44 -4.83 -8.61
CA GLY A 40 -10.36 -5.21 -7.20
C GLY A 40 -9.18 -6.14 -6.90
N GLY A 41 -8.85 -7.05 -7.81
CA GLY A 41 -7.67 -7.92 -7.72
C GLY A 41 -6.37 -7.12 -7.75
N ILE A 42 -6.26 -6.14 -8.66
CA ILE A 42 -5.10 -5.23 -8.71
C ILE A 42 -4.96 -4.45 -7.40
N PHE A 43 -6.09 -3.95 -6.86
CA PHE A 43 -6.09 -3.29 -5.55
C PHE A 43 -5.55 -4.21 -4.46
N MET A 44 -5.99 -5.47 -4.39
CA MET A 44 -5.55 -6.42 -3.36
C MET A 44 -4.05 -6.71 -3.44
N ILE A 45 -3.49 -6.84 -4.65
CA ILE A 45 -2.05 -7.05 -4.84
C ILE A 45 -1.26 -5.84 -4.33
N LEU A 46 -1.68 -4.63 -4.70
CA LEU A 46 -1.03 -3.40 -4.25
C LEU A 46 -1.13 -3.24 -2.73
N ALA A 47 -2.30 -3.49 -2.15
CA ALA A 47 -2.54 -3.42 -0.71
C ALA A 47 -1.63 -4.38 0.06
N THR A 48 -1.52 -5.62 -0.42
CA THR A 48 -0.68 -6.64 0.21
C THR A 48 0.80 -6.25 0.15
N PHE A 49 1.25 -5.76 -1.02
CA PHE A 49 2.63 -5.32 -1.21
C PHE A 49 3.00 -4.15 -0.29
N LEU A 50 2.15 -3.13 -0.20
CA LEU A 50 2.35 -1.99 0.72
C LEU A 50 2.31 -2.40 2.18
N GLY A 51 1.38 -3.29 2.55
CA GLY A 51 1.29 -3.81 3.91
C GLY A 51 2.55 -4.56 4.33
N GLN A 52 3.08 -5.43 3.46
CA GLN A 52 4.34 -6.12 3.69
C GLN A 52 5.52 -5.16 3.76
N TRP A 53 5.61 -4.20 2.85
CA TRP A 53 6.68 -3.21 2.83
C TRP A 53 6.68 -2.33 4.09
N SER A 54 5.50 -1.88 4.52
CA SER A 54 5.31 -1.11 5.76
C SER A 54 5.67 -1.94 7.00
N SER A 55 5.21 -3.19 7.07
CA SER A 55 5.53 -4.11 8.17
C SER A 55 7.03 -4.38 8.27
N ASN A 56 7.69 -4.64 7.14
CA ASN A 56 9.14 -4.85 7.12
C ASN A 56 9.91 -3.62 7.61
N LYS A 57 9.49 -2.42 7.18
CA LYS A 57 10.09 -1.16 7.64
C LYS A 57 9.89 -0.95 9.14
N SER A 58 8.70 -1.22 9.66
CA SER A 58 8.41 -1.13 11.10
C SER A 58 9.23 -2.12 11.94
N ARG A 59 9.44 -3.36 11.45
CA ARG A 59 10.30 -4.35 12.12
C ARG A 59 11.76 -3.90 12.19
N ASP A 60 12.27 -3.32 11.11
CA ASP A 60 13.64 -2.78 11.07
C ASP A 60 13.79 -1.57 12.00
N TYR A 61 12.77 -0.70 12.07
CA TYR A 61 12.73 0.41 13.04
C TYR A 61 12.80 -0.09 14.49
N ILE A 62 12.01 -1.09 14.86
CA ILE A 62 12.02 -1.68 16.21
C ILE A 62 13.38 -2.31 16.51
N HIS A 63 13.94 -3.10 15.60
CA HIS A 63 15.26 -3.72 15.79
C HIS A 63 16.38 -2.69 15.97
N ARG A 64 16.39 -1.62 15.16
CA ARG A 64 17.36 -0.52 15.32
C ARG A 64 17.17 0.22 16.64
N ASN A 65 15.93 0.50 17.06
CA ASN A 65 15.66 1.16 18.34
C ASN A 65 16.10 0.29 19.52
N MET A 66 15.83 -1.02 19.50
CA MET A 66 16.25 -1.94 20.55
C MET A 66 17.78 -2.04 20.62
N HIS A 67 18.47 -2.10 19.48
CA HIS A 67 19.94 -2.14 19.46
C HIS A 67 20.56 -0.82 19.95
N ASN A 68 19.93 0.33 19.67
CA ASN A 68 20.44 1.63 20.12
C ASN A 68 20.13 1.90 21.60
N ASN A 69 19.04 1.34 22.12
CA ASN A 69 18.69 1.43 23.55
C ASN A 69 19.60 0.55 24.42
N ASN A 70 20.08 -0.59 23.91
CA ASN A 70 21.05 -1.47 24.58
C ASN A 70 22.52 -1.00 24.47
N LYS A 71 22.78 0.20 23.91
CA LYS A 71 24.11 0.82 23.85
C LYS A 71 24.37 1.86 24.97
N TRP A 72 23.46 1.95 25.93
CA TRP A 72 23.70 2.58 27.24
C TRP A 72 24.00 1.52 28.29
#